data_AF-A0A933NNK2-F1
#
_entry.id   AF-A0A933NNK2-F1
#
_cell.length_a   1.000
_cell.length_b   1.000
_cell.length_c   1.000
_cell.angle_alpha   90.00
_cell.angle_beta   90.00
_cell.angle_gamma   90.00
#
_symmetry.space_group_name_H-M   'P 1'
#
loop_
_entity.id
_entity.type
_entity.pdbx_description
1 polymer ?
#
loop_
_entity_poly.entity_id
_entity_poly.type
_entity_poly.pdbx_seq_one_letter_code
_entity_poly.pdbx_strand_id
1 'polypeptide(L)'
;MSDDLEATRKELDKEFEQFRKNLGKVYEKLERVSQAGPTDDIYTLLNELEDTVNKVRTGGMIGSGLKGHREAREKYVKLRGA
;
A
#
# COMPACT_ATOMS: atom_id res chain seq x y z
N MET A 1 15.88 23.20 7.33
CA MET A 1 16.12 22.71 5.95
C MET A 1 16.74 21.32 5.93
N SER A 2 17.98 21.11 6.40
CA SER A 2 18.58 19.76 6.46
C SER A 2 17.73 18.79 7.30
N ASP A 3 17.36 19.23 8.52
CA ASP A 3 16.61 18.39 9.45
C ASP A 3 15.17 18.12 8.98
N ASP A 4 14.54 19.08 8.29
CA ASP A 4 13.20 18.92 7.69
C ASP A 4 13.21 17.95 6.51
N LEU A 5 14.27 17.99 5.70
CA LEU A 5 14.46 17.07 4.59
C LEU A 5 14.70 15.64 5.10
N GLU A 6 15.48 15.48 6.17
CA GLU A 6 15.70 14.17 6.81
C GLU A 6 14.42 13.63 7.46
N ALA A 7 13.65 14.47 8.16
CA ALA A 7 12.39 14.08 8.77
C ALA A 7 11.37 13.61 7.72
N THR A 8 11.24 14.34 6.60
CA THR A 8 10.32 13.95 5.51
C THR A 8 10.81 12.73 4.74
N ARG A 9 12.13 12.51 4.68
CA ARG A 9 12.68 11.26 4.16
C ARG A 9 12.30 10.06 5.03
N LYS A 10 12.45 10.17 6.36
CA LYS A 10 12.06 9.13 7.32
C LYS A 10 10.57 8.81 7.24
N GLU A 11 9.73 9.84 7.12
CA GLU A 11 8.28 9.69 6.95
C GLU A 11 7.94 8.93 5.65
N LEU A 12 8.57 9.30 4.53
CA LEU A 12 8.40 8.61 3.25
C LEU A 12 8.85 7.15 3.31
N ASP A 13 10.01 6.87 3.90
CA ASP A 13 10.54 5.50 4.00
C ASP A 13 9.62 4.63 4.88
N LYS A 14 9.09 5.17 6.00
CA LYS A 14 8.11 4.48 6.85
C LYS A 14 6.84 4.10 6.09
N GLU A 15 6.25 5.05 5.36
CA GLU A 15 5.04 4.82 4.56
C GLU A 15 5.30 3.79 3.44
N PHE A 16 6.49 3.83 2.83
CA PHE A 16 6.88 2.86 1.81
C PHE A 16 7.08 1.45 2.37
N GLU A 17 7.69 1.31 3.56
CA GLU A 17 7.79 0.01 4.25
C GLU A 17 6.41 -0.56 4.59
N GLN A 18 5.49 0.28 5.05
CA GLN A 18 4.12 -0.14 5.32
C GLN A 18 3.41 -0.63 4.06
N PHE A 19 3.58 0.07 2.93
CA PHE A 19 3.13 -0.41 1.63
C PHE A 19 3.73 -1.79 1.29
N ARG A 20 5.06 -1.96 1.43
CA ARG A 20 5.73 -3.24 1.14
C ARG A 20 5.17 -4.40 1.97
N LYS A 21 4.93 -4.18 3.26
CA LYS A 21 4.29 -5.18 4.14
C LYS A 21 2.89 -5.54 3.67
N ASN A 22 2.11 -4.54 3.26
CA ASN A 22 0.75 -4.74 2.78
C ASN A 22 0.68 -5.37 1.39
N LEU A 23 1.68 -5.14 0.53
CA LEU A 23 1.76 -5.75 -0.79
C LEU A 23 1.86 -7.28 -0.72
N GLY A 24 2.49 -7.83 0.33
CA GLY A 24 2.51 -9.28 0.57
C GLY A 24 1.11 -9.90 0.66
N LYS A 25 0.15 -9.18 1.28
CA LYS A 25 -1.24 -9.65 1.38
C LYS A 25 -1.95 -9.66 0.03
N VAL A 26 -1.63 -8.70 -0.84
CA VAL A 26 -2.16 -8.66 -2.21
C VAL A 26 -1.64 -9.86 -2.99
N TYR A 27 -0.35 -10.19 -2.88
CA TYR A 27 0.21 -11.36 -3.54
C TYR A 27 -0.42 -12.66 -3.05
N GLU A 28 -0.62 -12.82 -1.74
CA GLU A 28 -1.29 -14.01 -1.19
C GLU A 28 -2.69 -14.20 -1.79
N LYS A 29 -3.50 -13.13 -1.87
CA LYS A 29 -4.85 -13.21 -2.45
C LYS A 29 -4.83 -13.44 -3.96
N LEU A 30 -3.90 -12.80 -4.67
CA LEU A 30 -3.72 -13.01 -6.09
C LEU A 30 -3.32 -14.46 -6.40
N GLU A 31 -2.44 -15.04 -5.60
CA GLU A 31 -2.01 -16.43 -5.74
C GLU A 31 -3.20 -17.38 -5.60
N ARG A 32 -4.09 -17.17 -4.62
CA ARG A 32 -5.31 -17.96 -4.45
C ARG A 32 -6.22 -17.90 -5.68
N VAL A 33 -6.42 -16.70 -6.23
CA VAL A 33 -7.18 -16.54 -7.49
C VAL A 33 -6.51 -17.28 -8.64
N SER A 34 -5.17 -17.20 -8.76
CA SER A 34 -4.42 -17.84 -9.84
C SER A 34 -4.42 -19.36 -9.79
N GLN A 35 -4.59 -19.94 -8.60
CA GLN A 35 -4.63 -21.38 -8.37
C GLN A 35 -6.05 -21.96 -8.43
N ALA A 36 -7.07 -21.11 -8.61
CA ALA A 36 -8.47 -21.53 -8.62
C ALA A 36 -8.77 -22.53 -9.75
N GLY A 37 -9.40 -23.64 -9.38
CA GLY A 37 -9.92 -24.64 -10.29
C GLY A 37 -11.36 -24.35 -10.73
N PRO A 38 -11.90 -25.15 -11.67
CA PRO A 38 -13.23 -24.93 -12.25
C PRO A 38 -14.39 -25.11 -11.26
N THR A 39 -14.15 -25.71 -10.09
CA THR A 39 -15.15 -25.94 -9.05
C THR A 39 -15.09 -24.92 -7.90
N ASP A 40 -14.06 -24.07 -7.87
CA ASP A 40 -13.89 -23.10 -6.81
C ASP A 40 -14.81 -21.90 -7.00
N ASP A 41 -15.15 -21.23 -5.90
CA ASP A 41 -15.92 -19.99 -5.92
C ASP A 41 -15.02 -18.81 -6.32
N ILE A 42 -14.80 -18.67 -7.63
CA ILE A 42 -13.98 -17.61 -8.22
C ILE A 42 -14.52 -16.22 -7.89
N TYR A 43 -15.85 -16.07 -7.76
CA TYR A 43 -16.46 -14.77 -7.42
C TYR A 43 -16.00 -14.31 -6.04
N THR A 44 -16.09 -15.18 -5.03
CA THR A 44 -15.63 -14.85 -3.68
C THR A 44 -14.13 -14.58 -3.64
N LEU A 45 -13.31 -15.40 -4.34
CA LEU A 45 -11.86 -15.19 -4.40
C LEU A 45 -11.47 -13.82 -5.00
N LEU A 46 -12.13 -13.42 -6.08
CA LEU A 46 -11.92 -12.10 -6.69
C LEU A 46 -12.36 -10.96 -5.77
N ASN A 47 -13.50 -11.12 -5.10
CA ASN A 47 -13.99 -10.12 -4.14
C ASN A 47 -12.99 -9.92 -2.98
N GLU A 48 -12.42 -11.00 -2.45
CA GLU A 48 -11.41 -10.91 -1.40
C GLU A 48 -10.12 -10.20 -1.86
N LEU A 49 -9.71 -10.44 -3.11
CA LEU A 49 -8.58 -9.73 -3.71
C LEU A 49 -8.88 -8.24 -3.87
N GLU A 50 -10.06 -7.89 -4.40
CA GLU A 50 -10.50 -6.50 -4.56
C GLU A 50 -10.51 -5.76 -3.22
N ASP A 51 -11.12 -6.35 -2.19
CA ASP A 51 -11.16 -5.81 -0.84
C ASP A 51 -9.76 -5.57 -0.27
N THR A 52 -8.85 -6.50 -0.52
CA THR A 52 -7.46 -6.41 -0.05
C THR A 52 -6.75 -5.25 -0.73
N VAL A 53 -6.85 -5.14 -2.06
CA VAL A 53 -6.29 -4.02 -2.83
C VAL A 53 -6.87 -2.69 -2.35
N ASN A 54 -8.18 -2.63 -2.11
CA ASN A 54 -8.84 -1.43 -1.63
C ASN A 54 -8.33 -1.02 -0.24
N LYS A 55 -8.15 -1.98 0.68
CA LYS A 55 -7.55 -1.73 1.99
C LYS A 55 -6.11 -1.24 1.90
N VAL A 56 -5.28 -1.80 1.03
CA VAL A 56 -3.89 -1.32 0.83
C VAL A 56 -3.88 0.10 0.29
N ARG A 57 -4.75 0.40 -0.67
CA ARG A 57 -4.87 1.74 -1.28
C ARG A 57 -5.34 2.79 -0.27
N THR A 58 -6.37 2.47 0.51
CA THR A 58 -7.03 3.43 1.42
C THR A 58 -6.38 3.49 2.81
N GLY A 59 -5.80 2.38 3.27
CA GLY A 59 -5.32 2.19 4.65
C GLY A 59 -6.32 1.48 5.55
N GLY A 60 -7.52 1.17 5.04
CA GLY A 60 -8.61 0.62 5.83
C GLY A 60 -9.13 1.59 6.89
N MET A 61 -9.68 1.06 7.97
CA MET A 61 -10.30 1.84 9.06
C MET A 61 -9.30 2.50 10.02
N ILE A 62 -8.03 2.06 10.05
CA ILE A 62 -7.10 2.34 11.16
C ILE A 62 -5.77 2.96 10.68
N GLY A 63 -5.46 2.98 9.38
CA GLY A 63 -4.13 3.35 8.90
C GLY A 63 -4.06 4.36 7.76
N SER A 64 -2.86 4.90 7.52
CA SER A 64 -2.47 5.54 6.27
C SER A 64 -2.25 4.46 5.21
N GLY A 65 -3.07 4.47 4.15
CA GLY A 65 -2.82 3.66 2.96
C GLY A 65 -1.82 4.33 2.04
N LEU A 66 -1.91 4.01 0.74
CA LEU A 66 -1.15 4.70 -0.30
C LEU A 66 -1.39 6.22 -0.36
N LYS A 67 -2.47 6.72 0.26
CA LYS A 67 -2.69 8.16 0.44
C LYS A 67 -1.60 8.80 1.31
N GLY A 68 -1.23 8.19 2.44
CA GLY A 68 -0.17 8.71 3.32
C GLY A 68 1.18 8.70 2.62
N HIS A 69 1.51 7.59 1.95
CA HIS A 69 2.68 7.51 1.09
C HIS A 69 2.71 8.61 0.01
N ARG A 70 1.58 8.89 -0.65
CA ARG A 70 1.50 9.97 -1.66
C ARG A 70 1.83 11.33 -1.05
N GLU A 71 1.23 11.65 0.10
CA GLU A 71 1.43 12.92 0.81
C GLU A 71 2.89 13.06 1.27
N ALA A 72 3.46 12.01 1.87
CA ALA A 72 4.87 11.98 2.29
C ALA A 72 5.83 12.17 1.10
N ARG A 73 5.54 11.51 -0.04
CA ARG A 73 6.32 11.67 -1.27
C ARG A 73 6.27 13.10 -1.80
N GLU A 74 5.08 13.69 -1.88
CA GLU A 74 4.91 15.06 -2.36
C GLU A 74 5.67 16.06 -1.47
N LYS A 75 5.62 15.89 -0.15
CA LYS A 75 6.33 16.74 0.82
C LYS A 75 7.85 16.62 0.68
N TYR A 76 8.38 15.40 0.60
CA TYR A 76 9.82 15.17 0.40
C TYR A 76 10.32 15.75 -0.95
N VAL A 77 9.58 15.53 -2.03
CA VAL A 77 9.94 16.05 -3.37
C VAL A 77 9.96 17.57 -3.39
N LYS A 78 8.98 18.22 -2.76
CA LYS A 78 8.93 19.69 -2.65
C LYS A 78 10.14 20.25 -1.90
N LEU A 79 10.51 19.64 -0.77
CA LEU A 79 11.66 20.10 0.04
C LEU A 79 13.01 19.80 -0.62
N ARG A 80 13.13 18.70 -1.38
CA ARG A 80 14.37 18.36 -2.08
C ARG A 80 14.63 19.24 -3.31
N GLY A 81 13.57 19.78 -3.91
CA GLY A 81 13.64 20.67 -5.07
C GLY A 81 13.56 22.16 -4.73
N ALA A 82 13.50 22.51 -3.43
CA ALA A 82 13.54 23.87 -2.92
C ALA A 82 14.97 24.30 -2.55
#